data_AF-A0A5B7C845-F1
#
_entry.id   AF-A0A5B7C845-F1
#
_cell.length_a   1.000
_cell.length_b   1.000
_cell.length_c   1.000
_cell.angle_alpha   90.00
_cell.angle_beta   90.00
_cell.angle_gamma   90.00
#
_symmetry.space_group_name_H-M   'P 1'
#
loop_
_entity.id
_entity.type
_entity.pdbx_description
1 polymer ?
#
loop_
_entity_poly.entity_id
_entity_poly.type
_entity_poly.pdbx_seq_one_letter_code
_entity_poly.pdbx_strand_id
1 'polypeptide(L)'
;RFPIGCFGICLGLSSQAILWRALATSPATKFLHISPFINLALWLLALAVLISVSITYTLKCIFYFEAVKREYFHPVRVNFFFAPWVVCMFLAIGAPPMIAPETLHPAIWCTFMAPIFILEIKIYGQWLSGGKRRLCKVANPSTHLSVVGNFVGAILAAKVGWNEPAKFLWAVGFAHYLVVFVTLYQRLPTSEALPKELHPVYSMFIAAPSAASIAWETIYGE
;
A
#
# COMPACT_ATOMS: atom_id res chain seq x y z
N ARG A 1 1.09 23.83 -2.59
CA ARG A 1 2.07 22.72 -2.46
C ARG A 1 1.31 21.46 -2.07
N PHE A 2 0.97 20.59 -3.02
CA PHE A 2 0.24 19.34 -2.75
C PHE A 2 1.22 18.16 -2.73
N PRO A 3 1.60 17.60 -1.57
CA PRO A 3 2.61 16.55 -1.49
C PRO A 3 2.06 15.17 -1.89
N ILE A 4 2.93 14.30 -2.42
CA ILE A 4 2.58 12.89 -2.70
C ILE A 4 2.05 12.14 -1.45
N GLY A 5 2.45 12.56 -0.25
CA GLY A 5 1.96 12.00 1.01
C GLY A 5 0.45 12.14 1.24
N CYS A 6 -0.25 13.01 0.51
CA CYS A 6 -1.71 13.12 0.58
C CYS A 6 -2.45 11.84 0.17
N PHE A 7 -1.83 10.96 -0.63
CA PHE A 7 -2.37 9.62 -0.89
C PHE A 7 -2.50 8.77 0.38
N GLY A 8 -1.81 9.12 1.47
CA GLY A 8 -2.02 8.53 2.80
C GLY A 8 -3.46 8.66 3.32
N ILE A 9 -4.16 9.75 2.99
CA ILE A 9 -5.58 9.92 3.33
C ILE A 9 -6.42 8.86 2.60
N CYS A 10 -6.11 8.63 1.33
CA CYS A 10 -6.81 7.64 0.51
C CYS A 10 -6.51 6.21 1.00
N LEU A 11 -5.28 5.93 1.45
CA LEU A 11 -4.91 4.65 2.08
C LEU A 11 -5.74 4.40 3.34
N GLY A 12 -5.89 5.41 4.20
CA GLY A 12 -6.70 5.29 5.41
C GLY A 12 -8.19 5.08 5.13
N LEU A 13 -8.78 5.85 4.21
CA LEU A 13 -10.20 5.70 3.88
C LEU A 13 -10.52 4.37 3.19
N SER A 14 -9.66 3.93 2.26
CA SER A 14 -9.85 2.65 1.56
C SER A 14 -9.62 1.45 2.48
N SER A 15 -8.71 1.53 3.45
CA SER A 15 -8.56 0.47 4.48
C SER A 15 -9.77 0.38 5.40
N GLN A 16 -10.38 1.52 5.77
CA GLN A 16 -11.64 1.54 6.52
C GLN A 16 -12.78 0.89 5.71
N ALA A 17 -12.88 1.17 4.41
CA ALA A 17 -13.87 0.52 3.56
C ALA A 17 -13.70 -1.01 3.57
N ILE A 18 -12.46 -1.53 3.46
CA ILE A 18 -12.17 -2.97 3.56
C ILE A 18 -12.55 -3.53 4.93
N LEU A 19 -12.19 -2.85 6.02
CA LEU A 19 -12.50 -3.28 7.38
C LEU A 19 -14.01 -3.45 7.59
N TRP A 20 -14.79 -2.42 7.23
CA TRP A 20 -16.25 -2.47 7.36
C TRP A 20 -16.88 -3.52 6.43
N ARG A 21 -16.24 -3.83 5.29
CA ARG A 21 -16.64 -4.99 4.47
C ARG A 21 -16.47 -6.29 5.26
N ALA A 22 -15.27 -6.50 5.79
CA ALA A 22 -14.91 -7.73 6.50
C ALA A 22 -15.79 -7.95 7.74
N LEU A 23 -16.09 -6.88 8.49
CA LEU A 23 -17.00 -6.94 9.63
C LEU A 23 -18.46 -7.21 9.23
N ALA A 24 -18.91 -6.74 8.06
CA ALA A 24 -20.27 -7.04 7.59
C ALA A 24 -20.41 -8.48 7.06
N THR A 25 -19.33 -9.08 6.54
CA THR A 25 -19.37 -10.41 5.91
C THR A 25 -18.87 -11.54 6.81
N SER A 26 -18.10 -11.24 7.86
CA SER A 26 -17.47 -12.27 8.69
C SER A 26 -18.50 -12.99 9.59
N PRO A 27 -18.53 -14.34 9.62
CA PRO A 27 -19.41 -15.11 10.50
C PRO A 27 -19.24 -14.76 11.97
N ALA A 28 -18.01 -14.43 12.39
CA ALA A 28 -17.69 -14.12 13.79
C ALA A 28 -18.35 -12.82 14.28
N THR A 29 -18.67 -11.89 13.39
CA THR A 29 -19.25 -10.58 13.74
C THR A 29 -20.72 -10.46 13.33
N LYS A 30 -21.33 -11.57 12.92
CA LYS A 30 -22.74 -11.64 12.51
C LYS A 30 -23.71 -11.14 13.60
N PHE A 31 -23.35 -11.31 14.88
CA PHE A 31 -24.13 -10.82 16.02
C PHE A 31 -24.25 -9.28 16.07
N LEU A 32 -23.31 -8.56 15.45
CA LEU A 32 -23.25 -7.11 15.46
C LEU A 32 -24.24 -6.47 14.46
N HIS A 33 -24.86 -7.26 13.57
CA HIS A 33 -25.84 -6.82 12.56
C HIS A 33 -25.39 -5.57 11.78
N ILE A 34 -24.13 -5.54 11.35
CA ILE A 34 -23.56 -4.39 10.64
C ILE A 34 -24.21 -4.26 9.28
N SER A 35 -24.75 -3.06 9.00
CA SER A 35 -25.34 -2.77 7.70
C SER A 35 -24.25 -2.68 6.62
N PRO A 36 -24.39 -3.40 5.48
CA PRO A 36 -23.48 -3.30 4.34
C PRO A 36 -23.47 -1.89 3.71
N PHE A 37 -24.45 -1.04 4.04
CA PHE A 37 -24.50 0.35 3.61
C PHE A 37 -23.32 1.18 4.14
N ILE A 38 -22.78 0.85 5.31
CA ILE A 38 -21.62 1.57 5.88
C ILE A 38 -20.37 1.35 5.01
N ASN A 39 -20.13 0.10 4.58
CA ASN A 39 -19.06 -0.22 3.64
C ASN A 39 -19.24 0.56 2.34
N LEU A 40 -20.46 0.57 1.76
CA LEU A 40 -20.75 1.29 0.53
C LEU A 40 -20.46 2.80 0.66
N ALA A 41 -20.92 3.43 1.74
CA ALA A 41 -20.71 4.86 1.98
C ALA A 41 -19.22 5.20 2.12
N LEU A 42 -18.47 4.41 2.89
CA LEU A 42 -17.02 4.59 3.06
C LEU A 42 -16.26 4.33 1.75
N TRP A 43 -16.68 3.35 0.97
CA TRP A 43 -16.08 3.04 -0.32
C TRP A 43 -16.29 4.18 -1.33
N LEU A 44 -17.51 4.72 -1.41
CA LEU A 44 -17.83 5.88 -2.26
C LEU A 44 -17.06 7.13 -1.83
N LEU A 45 -16.94 7.37 -0.52
CA LEU A 45 -16.13 8.46 0.02
C LEU A 45 -14.64 8.28 -0.35
N ALA A 46 -14.10 7.08 -0.15
CA ALA A 46 -12.72 6.75 -0.50
C ALA A 46 -12.46 6.94 -2.01
N LEU A 47 -13.41 6.53 -2.86
CA LEU A 47 -13.33 6.72 -4.31
C LEU A 47 -13.35 8.22 -4.68
N ALA A 48 -14.27 8.99 -4.12
CA ALA A 48 -14.37 10.43 -4.37
C ALA A 48 -13.08 11.17 -3.97
N VAL A 49 -12.51 10.83 -2.81
CA VAL A 49 -11.26 11.40 -2.32
C VAL A 49 -10.08 10.97 -3.21
N LEU A 50 -10.00 9.69 -3.61
CA LEU A 50 -8.97 9.23 -4.54
C LEU A 50 -9.02 9.97 -5.88
N ILE A 51 -10.21 10.17 -6.44
CA ILE A 51 -10.39 10.90 -7.69
C ILE A 51 -9.91 12.36 -7.51
N SER A 52 -10.32 13.02 -6.42
CA SER A 52 -9.95 14.41 -6.12
C SER A 52 -8.43 14.58 -5.95
N VAL A 53 -7.80 13.68 -5.19
CA VAL A 53 -6.34 13.66 -4.95
C VAL A 53 -5.59 13.35 -6.24
N SER A 54 -6.06 12.38 -7.02
CA SER A 54 -5.47 11.99 -8.30
C SER A 54 -5.54 13.12 -9.33
N ILE A 55 -6.69 13.79 -9.48
CA ILE A 55 -6.84 14.95 -10.37
C ILE A 55 -5.86 16.05 -9.96
N THR A 56 -5.81 16.39 -8.67
CA THR A 56 -4.92 17.43 -8.15
C THR A 56 -3.44 17.08 -8.39
N TYR A 57 -3.07 15.81 -8.20
CA TYR A 57 -1.69 15.35 -8.44
C TYR A 57 -1.36 15.30 -9.93
N THR A 58 -2.29 14.90 -10.79
CA THR A 58 -2.12 14.94 -12.26
C THR A 58 -1.94 16.36 -12.76
N LEU A 59 -2.72 17.32 -12.26
CA LEU A 59 -2.53 18.75 -12.56
C LEU A 59 -1.13 19.20 -12.12
N LYS A 60 -0.67 18.76 -10.95
CA LYS A 60 0.70 19.04 -10.49
C LYS A 60 1.77 18.41 -11.41
N CYS A 61 1.55 17.20 -11.94
CA CYS A 61 2.47 16.59 -12.90
C CYS A 61 2.56 17.39 -14.20
N ILE A 62 1.44 17.94 -14.68
CA ILE A 62 1.38 18.74 -15.92
C ILE A 62 2.01 20.12 -15.72
N PHE A 63 1.60 20.85 -14.69
CA PHE A 63 2.02 22.25 -14.50
C PHE A 63 3.32 22.43 -13.70
N TYR A 64 3.70 21.45 -12.87
CA TYR A 64 4.82 21.56 -11.92
C TYR A 64 5.68 20.29 -11.88
N PHE A 65 6.05 19.77 -13.04
CA PHE A 65 6.84 18.54 -13.16
C PHE A 65 8.15 18.56 -12.36
N GLU A 66 8.87 19.69 -12.31
CA GLU A 66 10.12 19.81 -11.55
C GLU A 66 9.90 19.59 -10.03
N ALA A 67 8.72 19.94 -9.52
CA ALA A 67 8.36 19.67 -8.13
C ALA A 67 8.15 18.16 -7.88
N VAL A 68 7.53 17.45 -8.83
CA VAL A 68 7.34 15.98 -8.77
C VAL A 68 8.70 15.28 -8.85
N LYS A 69 9.58 15.73 -9.75
CA LYS A 69 10.96 15.23 -9.86
C LYS A 69 11.74 15.43 -8.57
N ARG A 70 11.60 16.59 -7.90
CA ARG A 70 12.23 16.84 -6.60
C ARG A 70 11.69 15.90 -5.51
N GLU A 71 10.40 15.59 -5.52
CA GLU A 71 9.80 14.59 -4.63
C GLU A 71 10.34 13.20 -4.91
N TYR A 72 10.48 12.86 -6.18
CA TYR A 72 11.00 11.57 -6.64
C TYR A 72 12.45 11.32 -6.19
N PHE A 73 13.28 12.36 -6.17
CA PHE A 73 14.67 12.25 -5.70
C PHE A 73 14.84 12.38 -4.17
N HIS A 74 13.77 12.64 -3.43
CA HIS A 74 13.83 12.78 -1.98
C HIS A 74 13.82 11.40 -1.29
N PRO A 75 14.76 11.10 -0.37
CA PRO A 75 14.95 9.76 0.19
C PRO A 75 13.74 9.20 0.95
N VAL A 76 12.89 10.09 1.50
CA VAL A 76 11.64 9.70 2.18
C VAL A 76 10.42 9.72 1.26
N ARG A 77 10.30 10.71 0.37
CA ARG A 77 9.04 10.93 -0.40
C ARG A 77 8.91 9.98 -1.57
N VAL A 78 10.02 9.45 -2.08
CA VAL A 78 10.03 8.44 -3.15
C VAL A 78 9.18 7.21 -2.79
N ASN A 79 9.15 6.82 -1.51
CA ASN A 79 8.37 5.66 -1.05
C ASN A 79 6.85 5.89 -1.12
N PHE A 80 6.39 7.14 -1.16
CA PHE A 80 4.95 7.43 -1.28
C PHE A 80 4.43 7.30 -2.71
N PHE A 81 5.30 7.10 -3.71
CA PHE A 81 4.86 6.81 -5.09
C PHE A 81 4.25 5.41 -5.25
N PHE A 82 4.41 4.52 -4.26
CA PHE A 82 3.65 3.26 -4.20
C PHE A 82 2.18 3.49 -3.81
N ALA A 83 1.88 4.54 -3.03
CA ALA A 83 0.57 4.75 -2.44
C ALA A 83 -0.59 4.82 -3.45
N PRO A 84 -0.52 5.55 -4.58
CA PRO A 84 -1.62 5.61 -5.54
C PRO A 84 -2.06 4.21 -6.01
N TRP A 85 -1.10 3.34 -6.32
CA TRP A 85 -1.35 2.00 -6.82
C TRP A 85 -1.89 1.07 -5.73
N VAL A 86 -1.34 1.17 -4.52
CA VAL A 86 -1.83 0.43 -3.34
C VAL A 86 -3.28 0.81 -3.01
N VAL A 87 -3.63 2.10 -3.09
CA VAL A 87 -5.01 2.56 -2.85
C VAL A 87 -5.96 2.00 -3.91
N CYS A 88 -5.56 1.98 -5.18
CA CYS A 88 -6.37 1.38 -6.24
C CYS A 88 -6.64 -0.10 -5.97
N MET A 89 -5.63 -0.84 -5.52
CA MET A 89 -5.81 -2.24 -5.10
C MET A 89 -6.72 -2.35 -3.87
N PHE A 90 -6.59 -1.47 -2.88
CA PHE A 90 -7.48 -1.44 -1.72
C PHE A 90 -8.94 -1.21 -2.10
N LEU A 91 -9.21 -0.26 -3.01
CA LEU A 91 -10.58 -0.05 -3.50
C LEU A 91 -11.11 -1.27 -4.27
N ALA A 92 -10.27 -1.93 -5.06
CA ALA A 92 -10.66 -3.19 -5.73
C ALA A 92 -10.99 -4.29 -4.70
N ILE A 93 -10.12 -4.50 -3.69
CA ILE A 93 -10.30 -5.48 -2.62
C ILE A 93 -11.53 -5.17 -1.76
N GLY A 94 -11.81 -3.89 -1.52
CA GLY A 94 -12.90 -3.39 -0.66
C GLY A 94 -14.23 -3.15 -1.37
N ALA A 95 -14.32 -3.42 -2.69
CA ALA A 95 -15.50 -3.15 -3.50
C ALA A 95 -16.75 -3.87 -2.96
N PRO A 96 -17.89 -3.16 -2.77
CA PRO A 96 -19.13 -3.78 -2.34
C PRO A 96 -19.62 -4.81 -3.38
N PRO A 97 -20.30 -5.90 -2.94
CA PRO A 97 -20.83 -6.91 -3.86
C PRO A 97 -21.88 -6.38 -4.85
N MET A 98 -22.48 -5.21 -4.56
CA MET A 98 -23.40 -4.52 -5.47
C MET A 98 -22.70 -3.88 -6.68
N ILE A 99 -21.41 -3.55 -6.55
CA ILE A 99 -20.65 -2.79 -7.56
C ILE A 99 -19.72 -3.70 -8.35
N ALA A 100 -19.11 -4.68 -7.69
CA ALA A 100 -18.16 -5.59 -8.31
C ALA A 100 -18.57 -7.05 -8.08
N PRO A 101 -18.39 -7.93 -9.09
CA PRO A 101 -18.54 -9.37 -8.91
C PRO A 101 -17.54 -9.90 -7.87
N GLU A 102 -17.84 -11.07 -7.30
CA GLU A 102 -16.96 -11.71 -6.30
C GLU A 102 -15.56 -11.99 -6.86
N THR A 103 -15.48 -12.40 -8.13
CA THR A 103 -14.24 -12.60 -8.86
C THR A 103 -13.92 -11.37 -9.72
N LEU A 104 -12.82 -10.69 -9.39
CA LEU A 104 -12.33 -9.55 -10.14
C LEU A 104 -11.61 -10.01 -11.41
N HIS A 105 -11.71 -9.23 -12.49
CA HIS A 105 -11.00 -9.56 -13.73
C HIS A 105 -9.47 -9.45 -13.51
N PRO A 106 -8.66 -10.45 -13.92
CA PRO A 106 -7.20 -10.42 -13.75
C PRO A 106 -6.48 -9.18 -14.32
N ALA A 107 -7.06 -8.51 -15.31
CA ALA A 107 -6.52 -7.30 -15.91
C ALA A 107 -6.38 -6.16 -14.88
N ILE A 108 -7.26 -6.10 -13.87
CA ILE A 108 -7.20 -5.11 -12.78
C ILE A 108 -5.91 -5.29 -11.98
N TRP A 109 -5.58 -6.55 -11.65
CA TRP A 109 -4.35 -6.88 -10.94
C TRP A 109 -3.12 -6.49 -11.78
N CYS A 110 -3.08 -6.88 -13.06
CA CYS A 110 -1.95 -6.54 -13.94
C CYS A 110 -1.73 -5.03 -14.05
N THR A 111 -2.82 -4.26 -14.19
CA THR A 111 -2.78 -2.80 -14.34
C THR A 111 -2.18 -2.11 -13.12
N PHE A 112 -2.56 -2.54 -11.91
CA PHE A 112 -2.07 -1.91 -10.68
C PHE A 112 -0.74 -2.47 -10.21
N MET A 113 -0.43 -3.74 -10.50
CA MET A 113 0.80 -4.38 -10.07
C MET A 113 1.99 -3.97 -10.93
N ALA A 114 1.80 -3.72 -12.23
CA ALA A 114 2.91 -3.36 -13.13
C ALA A 114 3.70 -2.12 -12.67
N PRO A 115 3.06 -1.00 -12.27
CA PRO A 115 3.78 0.16 -11.73
C PRO A 115 4.50 -0.12 -10.41
N ILE A 116 3.90 -0.93 -9.53
CA ILE A 116 4.53 -1.35 -8.26
C ILE A 116 5.81 -2.12 -8.56
N PHE A 117 5.73 -3.12 -9.44
CA PHE A 117 6.88 -3.95 -9.82
C PHE A 117 8.02 -3.13 -10.44
N ILE A 118 7.70 -2.16 -11.31
CA ILE A 118 8.70 -1.25 -11.90
C ILE A 118 9.36 -0.37 -10.81
N LEU A 119 8.56 0.20 -9.91
CA LEU A 119 9.06 1.01 -8.80
C LEU A 119 9.95 0.20 -7.86
N GLU A 120 9.54 -1.03 -7.58
CA GLU A 120 10.28 -2.00 -6.79
C GLU A 120 11.65 -2.28 -7.41
N ILE A 121 11.71 -2.76 -8.66
CA ILE A 121 12.99 -3.06 -9.34
C ILE A 121 13.93 -1.86 -9.26
N LYS A 122 13.41 -0.66 -9.51
CA LYS A 122 14.21 0.57 -9.47
C LYS A 122 14.72 0.89 -8.08
N ILE A 123 13.88 0.77 -7.06
CA ILE A 123 14.26 1.10 -5.68
C ILE A 123 15.20 0.02 -5.10
N TYR A 124 14.95 -1.26 -5.33
CA TYR A 124 15.88 -2.34 -4.98
C TYR A 124 17.21 -2.18 -5.67
N GLY A 125 17.22 -1.89 -6.97
CA GLY A 125 18.45 -1.61 -7.72
C GLY A 125 19.22 -0.43 -7.14
N GLN A 126 18.52 0.63 -6.71
CA GLN A 126 19.15 1.77 -6.03
C GLN A 126 19.71 1.39 -4.66
N TRP A 127 19.04 0.52 -3.90
CA TRP A 127 19.50 0.08 -2.60
C TRP A 127 20.73 -0.82 -2.68
N LEU A 128 20.78 -1.71 -3.68
CA LEU A 128 21.88 -2.64 -3.91
C LEU A 128 23.09 -1.96 -4.57
N SER A 129 22.87 -1.16 -5.63
CA SER A 129 23.96 -0.60 -6.45
C SER A 129 24.26 0.89 -6.17
N GLY A 130 23.36 1.64 -5.53
CA GLY A 130 23.32 3.11 -5.59
C GLY A 130 24.27 3.91 -4.69
N GLY A 131 25.38 3.34 -4.20
CA GLY A 131 26.43 4.07 -3.47
C GLY A 131 25.92 4.90 -2.26
N LYS A 132 25.70 6.21 -2.44
CA LYS A 132 25.19 7.14 -1.41
C LYS A 132 23.72 6.88 -1.02
N ARG A 133 22.94 6.13 -1.82
CA ARG A 133 21.52 5.79 -1.58
C ARG A 133 21.28 4.34 -1.16
N ARG A 134 22.32 3.66 -0.65
CA ARG A 134 22.17 2.32 -0.06
C ARG A 134 21.11 2.31 1.03
N LEU A 135 20.38 1.21 1.15
CA LEU A 135 19.28 1.06 2.12
C LEU A 135 19.72 1.44 3.53
N CYS A 136 20.91 1.01 3.96
CA CYS A 136 21.48 1.35 5.27
C CYS A 136 21.67 2.86 5.53
N LYS A 137 21.59 3.73 4.52
CA LYS A 137 21.69 5.19 4.66
C LYS A 137 20.33 5.89 4.53
N VAL A 138 19.40 5.34 3.77
CA VAL A 138 18.12 5.99 3.44
C VAL A 138 16.89 5.30 4.04
N ALA A 139 17.06 4.13 4.65
CA ALA A 139 15.99 3.38 5.30
C ALA A 139 15.31 4.26 6.36
N ASN A 140 13.99 4.34 6.21
CA ASN A 140 13.07 5.03 7.10
C ASN A 140 11.72 4.26 7.12
N PRO A 141 10.84 4.47 8.11
CA PRO A 141 9.61 3.69 8.25
C PRO A 141 8.68 3.71 7.02
N SER A 142 8.74 4.73 6.15
CA SER A 142 7.96 4.76 4.90
C SER A 142 8.43 3.73 3.87
N THR A 143 9.63 3.15 4.05
CA THR A 143 10.16 2.07 3.20
C THR A 143 9.23 0.85 3.21
N HIS A 144 8.51 0.63 4.31
CA HIS A 144 7.48 -0.41 4.40
C HIS A 144 6.34 -0.25 3.37
N LEU A 145 6.13 0.92 2.74
CA LEU A 145 5.11 1.03 1.68
C LEU A 145 5.40 0.10 0.49
N SER A 146 6.68 -0.14 0.18
CA SER A 146 7.07 -1.10 -0.88
C SER A 146 6.67 -2.53 -0.49
N VAL A 147 6.98 -2.92 0.75
CA VAL A 147 6.62 -4.22 1.34
C VAL A 147 5.09 -4.40 1.38
N VAL A 148 4.36 -3.39 1.83
CA VAL A 148 2.89 -3.40 1.85
C VAL A 148 2.36 -3.57 0.44
N GLY A 149 2.94 -2.91 -0.57
CA GLY A 149 2.58 -3.10 -1.98
C GLY A 149 2.59 -4.57 -2.42
N ASN A 150 3.60 -5.34 -2.01
CA ASN A 150 3.67 -6.77 -2.34
C ASN A 150 2.58 -7.60 -1.66
N PHE A 151 2.33 -7.37 -0.37
CA PHE A 151 1.28 -8.11 0.34
C PHE A 151 -0.11 -7.79 -0.20
N VAL A 152 -0.36 -6.52 -0.54
CA VAL A 152 -1.64 -6.10 -1.13
C VAL A 152 -1.78 -6.64 -2.55
N GLY A 153 -0.69 -6.66 -3.32
CA GLY A 153 -0.63 -7.35 -4.61
C GLY A 153 -0.92 -8.85 -4.48
N ALA A 154 -0.42 -9.51 -3.44
CA ALA A 154 -0.68 -10.92 -3.16
C ALA A 154 -2.16 -11.18 -2.81
N ILE A 155 -2.78 -10.34 -1.96
CA ILE A 155 -4.21 -10.42 -1.64
C ILE A 155 -5.05 -10.30 -2.91
N LEU A 156 -4.77 -9.30 -3.75
CA LEU A 156 -5.53 -9.08 -4.98
C LEU A 156 -5.29 -10.22 -5.98
N ALA A 157 -4.07 -10.78 -6.07
CA ALA A 157 -3.77 -11.95 -6.91
C ALA A 157 -4.62 -13.17 -6.51
N ALA A 158 -4.70 -13.45 -5.21
CA ALA A 158 -5.54 -14.54 -4.71
C ALA A 158 -7.03 -14.30 -5.05
N LYS A 159 -7.53 -13.07 -4.88
CA LYS A 159 -8.92 -12.71 -5.22
C LYS A 159 -9.28 -12.80 -6.71
N VAL A 160 -8.32 -12.64 -7.62
CA VAL A 160 -8.55 -12.87 -9.06
C VAL A 160 -8.38 -14.35 -9.46
N GLY A 161 -8.11 -15.24 -8.50
CA GLY A 161 -7.91 -16.68 -8.72
C GLY A 161 -6.47 -17.09 -9.06
N TRP A 162 -5.50 -16.19 -8.89
CA TRP A 162 -4.09 -16.43 -9.20
C TRP A 162 -3.29 -16.77 -7.94
N ASN A 163 -3.41 -18.03 -7.51
CA ASN A 163 -2.78 -18.51 -6.28
C ASN A 163 -1.24 -18.55 -6.34
N GLU A 164 -0.66 -19.01 -7.46
CA GLU A 164 0.81 -19.09 -7.58
C GLU A 164 1.49 -17.69 -7.59
N PRO A 165 1.00 -16.71 -8.37
CA PRO A 165 1.48 -15.32 -8.26
C PRO A 165 1.29 -14.72 -6.86
N ALA A 166 0.20 -15.05 -6.17
CA ALA A 166 -0.05 -14.58 -4.81
C ALA A 166 1.01 -15.12 -3.83
N LYS A 167 1.30 -16.41 -3.87
CA LYS A 167 2.36 -17.04 -3.05
C LYS A 167 3.73 -16.43 -3.34
N PHE A 168 4.06 -16.23 -4.63
CA PHE A 168 5.32 -15.62 -5.03
C PHE A 168 5.48 -14.21 -4.45
N LEU A 169 4.48 -13.34 -4.64
CA LEU A 169 4.52 -11.97 -4.10
C LEU A 169 4.56 -11.93 -2.58
N TRP A 170 3.82 -12.83 -1.92
CA TRP A 170 3.86 -12.95 -0.46
C TRP A 170 5.25 -13.32 0.04
N ALA A 171 5.90 -14.34 -0.58
CA ALA A 171 7.23 -14.79 -0.19
C ALA A 171 8.29 -13.69 -0.42
N VAL A 172 8.27 -13.03 -1.58
CA VAL A 172 9.17 -11.91 -1.89
C VAL A 172 8.95 -10.73 -0.93
N GLY A 173 7.69 -10.37 -0.69
CA GLY A 173 7.31 -9.34 0.27
C GLY A 173 7.79 -9.64 1.68
N PHE A 174 7.67 -10.89 2.13
CA PHE A 174 8.11 -11.32 3.46
C PHE A 174 9.63 -11.31 3.60
N ALA A 175 10.36 -11.83 2.62
CA ALA A 175 11.82 -11.77 2.61
C ALA A 175 12.30 -10.32 2.66
N HIS A 176 11.68 -9.43 1.87
CA HIS A 176 12.01 -8.01 1.90
C HIS A 176 11.63 -7.34 3.23
N TYR A 177 10.46 -7.67 3.80
CA TYR A 177 10.04 -7.18 5.10
C TYR A 177 11.11 -7.44 6.16
N LEU A 178 11.65 -8.66 6.24
CA LEU A 178 12.70 -9.00 7.21
C LEU A 178 13.95 -8.12 7.06
N VAL A 179 14.41 -7.91 5.82
CA VAL A 179 15.57 -7.05 5.55
C VAL A 179 15.30 -5.61 5.99
N VAL A 180 14.13 -5.04 5.65
CA VAL A 180 13.76 -3.67 6.02
C VAL A 180 13.58 -3.55 7.53
N PHE A 181 12.90 -4.50 8.16
CA PHE A 181 12.64 -4.52 9.60
C PHE A 181 13.95 -4.53 10.39
N VAL A 182 14.86 -5.46 10.08
CA VAL A 182 16.18 -5.55 10.73
C VAL A 182 16.97 -4.26 10.51
N THR A 183 17.01 -3.76 9.27
CA THR A 183 17.76 -2.54 8.95
C THR A 183 17.22 -1.33 9.72
N LEU A 184 15.90 -1.18 9.83
CA LEU A 184 15.29 -0.07 10.57
C LEU A 184 15.55 -0.20 12.07
N TYR A 185 15.39 -1.40 12.63
CA TYR A 185 15.60 -1.65 14.06
C TYR A 185 17.04 -1.33 14.48
N GLN A 186 18.02 -1.66 13.64
CA GLN A 186 19.43 -1.32 13.88
C GLN A 186 19.74 0.18 13.74
N ARG A 187 18.95 0.93 12.95
CA ARG A 187 19.13 2.38 12.76
C ARG A 187 18.40 3.25 13.78
N LEU A 188 17.30 2.78 14.35
CA LEU A 188 16.53 3.52 15.35
C LEU A 188 17.39 4.06 16.52
N PRO A 189 18.38 3.30 17.06
CA PRO A 189 19.26 3.77 18.12
C PRO A 189 20.36 4.75 17.68
N THR A 190 20.73 4.75 16.39
CA THR A 190 21.96 5.40 15.88
C THR A 190 21.73 6.54 14.88
N SER A 191 20.53 6.68 14.35
CA SER A 191 20.15 7.80 13.47
C SER A 191 19.65 8.98 14.31
N GLU A 192 19.93 10.22 13.88
CA GLU A 192 19.20 11.39 14.38
C GLU A 192 17.71 11.05 14.41
N ALA A 193 17.08 11.23 15.57
CA ALA A 193 15.67 10.93 15.75
C ALA A 193 14.89 11.56 14.60
N LEU A 194 14.06 10.75 13.93
CA LEU A 194 13.18 11.24 12.88
C LEU A 194 12.49 12.52 13.37
N PRO A 195 12.47 13.61 12.57
CA PRO A 195 11.81 14.85 12.96
C PRO A 195 10.44 14.56 13.52
N LYS A 196 10.00 15.28 14.56
CA LYS A 196 8.79 14.92 15.31
C LYS A 196 7.55 14.75 14.43
N GLU A 197 7.50 15.46 13.30
CA GLU A 197 6.46 15.40 12.27
C GLU A 197 6.34 14.04 11.53
N LEU A 198 7.36 13.17 11.62
CA LEU A 198 7.41 11.85 10.96
C LEU A 198 7.17 10.68 11.93
N HIS A 199 6.93 10.95 13.22
CA HIS A 199 6.54 9.90 14.18
C HIS A 199 5.31 9.09 13.73
N PRO A 200 4.27 9.65 13.09
CA PRO A 200 3.14 8.87 12.62
C PRO A 200 3.52 7.73 11.66
N VAL A 201 4.66 7.81 10.98
CA VAL A 201 5.13 6.78 10.05
C VAL A 201 5.60 5.52 10.79
N TYR A 202 5.86 5.58 12.10
CA TYR A 202 6.13 4.38 12.90
C TYR A 202 4.93 3.41 12.92
N SER A 203 3.72 3.88 12.67
CA SER A 203 2.56 2.99 12.47
C SER A 203 2.74 1.97 11.33
N MET A 204 3.67 2.23 10.39
CA MET A 204 3.99 1.29 9.31
C MET A 204 4.60 -0.02 9.82
N PHE A 205 5.19 -0.05 11.02
CA PHE A 205 5.65 -1.29 11.66
C PHE A 205 4.49 -2.22 12.03
N ILE A 206 3.28 -1.68 12.20
CA ILE A 206 2.07 -2.48 12.42
C ILE A 206 1.44 -2.84 11.07
N ALA A 207 1.42 -1.90 10.12
CA ALA A 207 0.78 -2.08 8.83
C ALA A 207 1.34 -3.26 8.01
N ALA A 208 2.67 -3.41 7.94
CA ALA A 208 3.31 -4.46 7.16
C ALA A 208 2.97 -5.89 7.64
N PRO A 209 3.16 -6.24 8.93
CA PRO A 209 2.79 -7.58 9.42
C PRO A 209 1.28 -7.81 9.34
N SER A 210 0.43 -6.80 9.58
CA SER A 210 -1.03 -6.95 9.41
C SER A 210 -1.40 -7.31 7.97
N ALA A 211 -0.82 -6.63 6.97
CA ALA A 211 -1.05 -6.94 5.56
C ALA A 211 -0.52 -8.34 5.20
N ALA A 212 0.63 -8.75 5.75
CA ALA A 212 1.20 -10.09 5.55
C ALA A 212 0.28 -11.20 6.07
N SER A 213 -0.32 -11.01 7.25
CA SER A 213 -1.25 -11.97 7.85
C SER A 213 -2.55 -12.09 7.04
N ILE A 214 -3.13 -10.97 6.61
CA ILE A 214 -4.34 -10.99 5.76
C ILE A 214 -4.04 -11.67 4.41
N ALA A 215 -2.87 -11.39 3.83
CA ALA A 215 -2.43 -12.06 2.60
C ALA A 215 -2.27 -13.57 2.79
N TRP A 216 -1.69 -14.01 3.91
CA TRP A 216 -1.56 -15.42 4.24
C TRP A 216 -2.93 -16.10 4.36
N GLU A 217 -3.86 -15.50 5.12
CA GLU A 217 -5.24 -16.00 5.26
C GLU A 217 -5.96 -16.05 3.91
N THR A 218 -5.75 -15.06 3.03
CA THR A 218 -6.39 -15.07 1.70
C THR A 218 -5.83 -16.16 0.77
N ILE A 219 -4.58 -16.58 0.95
CA ILE A 219 -3.91 -17.57 0.09
C ILE A 219 -4.13 -19.00 0.60
N TYR A 220 -4.11 -19.19 1.92
CA TYR A 220 -4.10 -20.49 2.58
C TYR A 220 -5.32 -20.76 3.47
N GLY A 221 -6.13 -19.75 3.74
CA GLY A 221 -7.40 -19.92 4.44
C GLY A 221 -8.38 -20.65 3.53
N GLU A 222 -8.83 -21.81 4.01
CA GLU A 222 -9.98 -22.54 3.44
C GLU A 222 -11.30 -21.90 3.85
#